data_AF-A0A7C3N4H5-F1
#
_entry.id   AF-A0A7C3N4H5-F1
#
_cell.length_a   1.000
_cell.length_b   1.000
_cell.length_c   1.000
_cell.angle_alpha   90.00
_cell.angle_beta   90.00
_cell.angle_gamma   90.00
#
_symmetry.space_group_name_H-M   'P 1'
#
loop_
_entity.id
_entity.type
_entity.pdbx_description
1 polymer ?
#
loop_
_entity_poly.entity_id
_entity_poly.type
_entity_poly.pdbx_seq_one_letter_code
_entity_poly.pdbx_strand_id
1 'polypeptide(L)'
;AVVWVWLGHQKALEFFTGYLVEKALSADNIFVFAVLFNYFAVPPEYRHRVLFWGVLGAIVFRLTFILAGTALLKKFHWVIYIFGIIVIISGIKLLMRKEEEIDPERNPVLRLARRFLPITPNYHGQKFFVRLNGKFMATPLMLVLLVVESTDIVFAIDSIPAIFAITRDPFIVFTSNVCAILGLRALYFVLEGMIRLFRYLDEGLAVILVFIGVKMLVSEFYKIPTWVALSFVAAVLAITIALSLMAERREQVRAGKLEAQINPNPKEEGKGKSSEKANP
;
A
#
# COMPACT_ATOMS: atom_id res chain seq x y z
N ALA A 1 8.19 15.90 -16.00
CA ALA A 1 8.98 16.58 -17.06
C ALA A 1 8.67 16.00 -18.45
N VAL A 2 8.94 14.71 -18.72
CA VAL A 2 8.74 14.10 -20.05
C VAL A 2 7.28 14.17 -20.53
N VAL A 3 6.30 13.75 -19.72
CA VAL A 3 4.87 13.79 -20.08
C VAL A 3 4.39 15.23 -20.37
N TRP A 4 4.84 16.20 -19.58
CA TRP A 4 4.49 17.62 -19.76
C TRP A 4 5.01 18.19 -21.08
N VAL A 5 6.24 17.82 -21.46
CA VAL A 5 6.89 18.32 -22.67
C VAL A 5 6.38 17.61 -23.93
N TRP A 6 5.98 16.34 -23.84
CA TRP A 6 5.62 15.52 -25.01
C TRP A 6 4.12 15.32 -25.24
N LEU A 7 3.28 15.31 -24.20
CA LEU A 7 1.84 14.96 -24.30
C LEU A 7 0.91 16.14 -24.00
N GLY A 8 1.45 17.29 -23.59
CA GLY A 8 0.69 18.50 -23.28
C GLY A 8 0.16 18.58 -21.85
N HIS A 9 -0.32 19.76 -21.47
CA HIS A 9 -0.71 20.10 -20.09
C HIS A 9 -1.80 19.18 -19.52
N GLN A 10 -2.83 18.85 -20.30
CA GLN A 10 -3.95 18.03 -19.85
C GLN A 10 -3.53 16.58 -19.52
N LYS A 11 -2.69 15.98 -20.38
CA LYS A 11 -2.16 14.63 -20.18
C LYS A 11 -1.20 14.56 -18.99
N ALA A 12 -0.45 15.63 -18.74
CA ALA A 12 0.39 15.75 -17.57
C ALA A 12 -0.43 15.85 -16.27
N LEU A 13 -1.55 16.58 -16.28
CA LEU A 13 -2.48 16.62 -15.14
C LEU A 13 -3.13 15.25 -14.90
N GLU A 14 -3.55 14.55 -15.95
CA GLU A 14 -4.07 13.17 -15.85
C GLU A 14 -3.02 12.23 -15.24
N PHE A 15 -1.78 12.28 -15.74
CA PHE A 15 -0.67 11.50 -15.22
C PHE A 15 -0.39 11.81 -13.76
N PHE A 16 -0.33 13.09 -13.37
CA PHE A 16 0.02 13.48 -12.01
C PHE A 16 -1.09 13.16 -11.02
N THR A 17 -2.35 13.42 -11.38
CA THR A 17 -3.51 12.99 -10.58
C THR A 17 -3.49 11.49 -10.39
N GLY A 18 -3.28 10.75 -11.48
CA GLY A 18 -3.22 9.30 -11.45
C GLY A 18 -2.08 8.76 -10.60
N TYR A 19 -0.89 9.34 -10.76
CA TYR A 19 0.28 9.03 -9.97
C TYR A 19 0.03 9.28 -8.49
N LEU A 20 -0.58 10.41 -8.10
CA LEU A 20 -0.86 10.72 -6.70
C LEU A 20 -1.88 9.77 -6.09
N VAL A 21 -2.98 9.49 -6.79
CA VAL A 21 -3.99 8.53 -6.32
C VAL A 21 -3.37 7.15 -6.15
N GLU A 22 -2.63 6.68 -7.15
CA GLU A 22 -1.97 5.38 -7.07
C GLU A 22 -0.88 5.35 -5.99
N LYS A 23 -0.12 6.43 -5.83
CA LYS A 23 0.92 6.52 -4.80
C LYS A 23 0.31 6.46 -3.41
N ALA A 24 -0.82 7.13 -3.21
CA ALA A 24 -1.53 7.10 -1.95
C ALA A 24 -2.10 5.70 -1.65
N LEU A 25 -2.75 5.07 -2.63
CA LEU A 25 -3.27 3.70 -2.48
C LEU A 25 -2.15 2.66 -2.28
N SER A 26 -0.99 2.86 -2.92
CA SER A 26 0.17 1.98 -2.74
C SER A 26 0.76 1.98 -1.33
N ALA A 27 0.45 2.98 -0.49
CA ALA A 27 0.88 3.01 0.91
C ALA A 27 0.10 1.98 1.76
N ASP A 28 -1.21 1.80 1.50
CA ASP A 28 -2.00 0.73 2.12
C ASP A 28 -1.44 -0.65 1.71
N ASN A 29 -1.01 -0.81 0.46
CA ASN A 29 -0.36 -2.04 0.00
C ASN A 29 0.89 -2.39 0.81
N ILE A 30 1.70 -1.39 1.19
CA ILE A 30 2.90 -1.60 2.01
C ILE A 30 2.54 -2.04 3.43
N PHE A 31 1.46 -1.49 4.01
CA PHE A 31 0.98 -1.92 5.32
C PHE A 31 0.60 -3.40 5.31
N VAL A 32 -0.17 -3.83 4.31
CA VAL A 32 -0.54 -5.24 4.18
C VAL A 32 0.69 -6.13 3.97
N PHE A 33 1.69 -5.68 3.21
CA PHE A 33 2.94 -6.43 3.06
C PHE A 33 3.70 -6.56 4.39
N ALA A 34 3.74 -5.50 5.21
CA ALA A 34 4.36 -5.54 6.53
C ALA A 34 3.64 -6.53 7.46
N VAL A 35 2.30 -6.51 7.49
CA VAL A 35 1.51 -7.48 8.27
C VAL A 35 1.77 -8.91 7.80
N LEU A 36 1.80 -9.15 6.49
CA LEU A 36 2.11 -10.47 5.93
C LEU A 36 3.52 -10.94 6.30
N PHE A 37 4.54 -10.08 6.17
CA PHE A 37 5.91 -10.45 6.52
C PHE A 37 6.09 -10.73 8.02
N ASN A 38 5.40 -9.98 8.87
CA ASN A 38 5.39 -10.24 10.31
C ASN A 38 4.66 -11.54 10.65
N TYR A 39 3.49 -11.77 10.06
CA TYR A 39 2.72 -13.00 10.26
C TYR A 39 3.48 -14.26 9.84
N PHE A 40 4.13 -14.23 8.68
CA PHE A 40 4.95 -15.36 8.20
C PHE A 40 6.36 -15.41 8.80
N ALA A 41 6.69 -14.49 9.72
CA ALA A 41 8.01 -14.34 10.32
C ALA A 41 9.15 -14.36 9.27
N VAL A 42 8.98 -13.59 8.19
CA VAL A 42 9.94 -13.56 7.06
C VAL A 42 11.23 -12.88 7.52
N PRO A 43 12.39 -13.58 7.45
CA PRO A 43 13.68 -12.99 7.76
C PRO A 43 13.95 -11.74 6.92
N PRO A 44 14.49 -10.64 7.50
CA PRO A 44 14.73 -9.38 6.78
C PRO A 44 15.51 -9.54 5.46
N GLU A 45 16.46 -10.47 5.45
CA GLU A 45 17.30 -10.84 4.31
C GLU A 45 16.49 -11.27 3.07
N TYR A 46 15.31 -11.86 3.27
CA TYR A 46 14.50 -12.43 2.21
C TYR A 46 13.36 -11.50 1.77
N ARG A 47 13.01 -10.49 2.57
CA ARG A 47 11.95 -9.52 2.25
C ARG A 47 12.22 -8.81 0.93
N HIS A 48 13.46 -8.41 0.67
CA HIS A 48 13.84 -7.76 -0.59
C HIS A 48 13.54 -8.60 -1.83
N ARG A 49 13.75 -9.92 -1.73
CA ARG A 49 13.50 -10.84 -2.85
C ARG A 49 12.00 -11.01 -3.09
N VAL A 50 11.21 -11.16 -2.03
CA VAL A 50 9.75 -11.25 -2.15
C VAL A 50 9.19 -9.96 -2.72
N LEU A 51 9.66 -8.79 -2.25
CA LEU A 51 9.25 -7.49 -2.79
C LEU A 51 9.63 -7.32 -4.26
N PHE A 52 10.82 -7.77 -4.67
CA PHE A 52 11.25 -7.68 -6.07
C PHE A 52 10.34 -8.49 -7.00
N TRP A 53 10.11 -9.77 -6.67
CA TRP A 53 9.23 -10.62 -7.46
C TRP A 53 7.77 -10.17 -7.38
N GLY A 54 7.34 -9.72 -6.19
CA GLY A 54 6.03 -9.13 -5.91
C GLY A 54 5.72 -7.91 -6.79
N VAL A 55 6.67 -6.97 -6.89
CA VAL A 55 6.52 -5.79 -7.75
C VAL A 55 6.50 -6.17 -9.23
N LEU A 56 7.32 -7.14 -9.63
CA LEU A 56 7.35 -7.60 -11.02
C LEU A 56 6.02 -8.24 -11.42
N GLY A 57 5.47 -9.12 -10.58
CA GLY A 57 4.17 -9.74 -10.83
C GLY A 57 3.03 -8.72 -10.78
N ALA A 58 3.03 -7.81 -9.81
CA ALA A 58 2.09 -6.69 -9.75
C ALA A 58 2.05 -5.88 -11.05
N ILE A 59 3.21 -5.51 -11.62
CA ILE A 59 3.28 -4.79 -12.90
C ILE A 59 2.63 -5.58 -14.03
N VAL A 60 2.84 -6.90 -14.09
CA VAL A 60 2.25 -7.77 -15.12
C VAL A 60 0.74 -7.90 -14.95
N PHE A 61 0.25 -8.16 -13.73
CA PHE A 61 -1.18 -8.28 -13.46
C PHE A 61 -1.90 -6.95 -13.70
N ARG A 62 -1.31 -5.83 -13.29
CA ARG A 62 -1.88 -4.50 -13.53
C ARG A 62 -1.91 -4.17 -15.00
N LEU A 63 -0.85 -4.45 -15.77
CA LEU A 63 -0.89 -4.29 -17.22
C LEU A 63 -2.06 -5.09 -17.82
N THR A 64 -2.25 -6.33 -17.38
CA THR A 64 -3.34 -7.19 -17.83
C THR A 64 -4.70 -6.58 -17.52
N PHE A 65 -4.93 -6.13 -16.28
CA PHE A 65 -6.19 -5.49 -15.88
C PHE A 65 -6.43 -4.15 -16.56
N ILE A 66 -5.39 -3.34 -16.80
CA ILE A 66 -5.50 -2.06 -17.50
C ILE A 66 -5.92 -2.30 -18.96
N LEU A 67 -5.27 -3.25 -19.64
CA LEU A 67 -5.61 -3.59 -21.01
C LEU A 67 -7.04 -4.17 -21.11
N ALA A 68 -7.38 -5.10 -20.21
CA ALA A 68 -8.71 -5.69 -20.14
C ALA A 68 -9.79 -4.64 -19.84
N GLY A 69 -9.58 -3.80 -18.82
CA GLY A 69 -10.50 -2.73 -18.43
C GLY A 69 -10.66 -1.67 -19.51
N THR A 70 -9.57 -1.28 -20.19
CA THR A 70 -9.64 -0.35 -21.34
C THR A 70 -10.45 -0.95 -22.48
N ALA A 71 -10.23 -2.22 -22.82
CA ALA A 71 -11.00 -2.91 -23.84
C ALA A 71 -12.48 -3.02 -23.47
N LEU A 72 -12.77 -3.28 -22.19
CA LEU A 72 -14.12 -3.37 -21.65
C LEU A 72 -14.85 -2.02 -21.72
N LEU A 73 -14.23 -0.93 -21.28
CA LEU A 73 -14.80 0.43 -21.31
C LEU A 73 -15.02 0.97 -22.73
N LYS A 74 -14.18 0.54 -23.70
CA LYS A 74 -14.36 0.88 -25.11
C LYS A 74 -15.60 0.20 -25.70
N LYS A 75 -15.92 -1.02 -25.28
CA LYS A 75 -17.09 -1.78 -25.77
C LYS A 75 -18.37 -1.48 -25.00
N PHE A 76 -18.27 -1.21 -23.70
CA PHE A 76 -19.40 -1.07 -22.81
C PHE A 76 -19.26 0.18 -21.96
N HIS A 77 -19.88 1.27 -22.40
CA HIS A 77 -19.80 2.56 -21.69
C HIS A 77 -20.40 2.51 -20.27
N TRP A 78 -21.46 1.71 -20.07
CA TRP A 78 -22.12 1.56 -18.78
C TRP A 78 -21.24 0.89 -17.69
N VAL A 79 -20.13 0.25 -18.08
CA VAL A 79 -19.19 -0.37 -17.12
C VAL A 79 -18.55 0.68 -16.22
N ILE A 80 -18.47 1.94 -16.66
CA ILE A 80 -17.99 3.04 -15.81
C ILE A 80 -18.82 3.19 -14.54
N TYR A 81 -20.13 2.88 -14.60
CA TYR A 81 -21.02 2.94 -13.44
C TYR A 81 -20.75 1.81 -12.46
N ILE A 82 -20.53 0.58 -12.97
CA ILE A 82 -20.13 -0.55 -12.12
C ILE A 82 -18.83 -0.21 -11.40
N PHE A 83 -17.85 0.28 -12.13
CA PHE A 83 -16.56 0.69 -11.58
C PHE A 83 -16.74 1.80 -10.54
N GLY A 84 -17.60 2.79 -10.79
CA GLY A 84 -17.93 3.82 -9.80
C GLY A 84 -18.54 3.25 -8.52
N ILE A 85 -19.49 2.32 -8.62
CA ILE A 85 -20.10 1.65 -7.45
C ILE A 85 -19.06 0.86 -6.67
N ILE A 86 -18.21 0.06 -7.35
CA ILE A 86 -17.15 -0.70 -6.72
C ILE A 86 -16.22 0.22 -5.94
N VAL A 87 -15.76 1.31 -6.55
CA VAL A 87 -14.85 2.28 -5.92
C VAL A 87 -15.49 2.94 -4.68
N ILE A 88 -16.78 3.30 -4.74
CA ILE A 88 -17.50 3.84 -3.57
C ILE A 88 -17.57 2.80 -2.45
N ILE A 89 -17.93 1.57 -2.78
CA ILE A 89 -18.01 0.48 -1.80
C ILE A 89 -16.64 0.26 -1.14
N SER A 90 -15.56 0.28 -1.91
CA SER A 90 -14.20 0.12 -1.39
C SER A 90 -13.80 1.28 -0.48
N GLY A 91 -14.12 2.52 -0.85
CA GLY A 91 -13.92 3.68 0.01
C GLY A 91 -14.70 3.60 1.33
N ILE A 92 -15.98 3.19 1.30
CA ILE A 92 -16.79 3.00 2.51
C ILE A 92 -16.23 1.87 3.37
N LYS A 93 -15.86 0.74 2.75
CA LYS A 93 -15.28 -0.41 3.46
C LYS A 93 -13.96 -0.05 4.14
N LEU A 94 -13.17 0.82 3.52
CA LEU A 94 -11.93 1.32 4.10
C LEU A 94 -12.18 2.13 5.40
N LEU A 95 -13.22 2.96 5.45
CA LEU A 95 -13.62 3.67 6.70
C LEU A 95 -14.14 2.73 7.78
N MET A 96 -14.76 1.62 7.37
CA MET A 96 -15.37 0.65 8.29
C MET A 96 -14.36 -0.38 8.82
N ARG A 97 -13.13 -0.44 8.27
CA ARG A 97 -12.04 -1.24 8.82
C ARG A 97 -11.58 -0.63 10.15
N LYS A 98 -12.26 -1.00 11.24
CA LYS A 98 -11.76 -0.77 12.60
C LYS A 98 -10.75 -1.85 12.94
N GLU A 99 -9.45 -1.52 12.93
CA GLU A 99 -8.34 -2.30 13.52
C GLU A 99 -8.49 -3.83 13.45
N GLU A 100 -9.06 -4.37 12.38
CA GLU A 100 -9.12 -5.80 12.18
C GLU A 100 -7.71 -6.23 11.81
N GLU A 101 -7.04 -6.93 12.72
CA GLU A 101 -5.82 -7.65 12.39
C GLU A 101 -6.09 -8.45 11.11
N ILE A 102 -5.38 -8.12 10.03
CA ILE A 102 -5.50 -8.82 8.75
C ILE A 102 -5.07 -10.25 9.02
N ASP A 103 -6.03 -11.15 9.23
CA ASP A 103 -5.80 -12.56 9.49
C ASP A 103 -5.44 -13.27 8.18
N PRO A 104 -4.16 -13.58 7.92
CA PRO A 104 -3.75 -14.11 6.63
C PRO A 104 -4.24 -15.55 6.43
N GLU A 105 -4.64 -16.26 7.51
CA GLU A 105 -5.22 -17.61 7.41
C GLU A 105 -6.61 -17.62 6.79
N ARG A 106 -7.28 -16.48 6.80
CA ARG A 106 -8.54 -16.29 6.08
C ARG A 106 -8.37 -16.12 4.58
N ASN A 107 -7.15 -15.86 4.10
CA ASN A 107 -6.93 -15.69 2.67
C ASN A 107 -7.22 -17.01 1.93
N PRO A 108 -8.24 -17.06 1.05
CA PRO A 108 -8.61 -18.27 0.32
C PRO A 108 -7.44 -18.81 -0.50
N VAL A 109 -6.58 -17.91 -0.99
CA VAL A 109 -5.40 -18.24 -1.78
C VAL A 109 -4.36 -18.97 -0.95
N LEU A 110 -4.14 -18.57 0.31
CA LEU A 110 -3.24 -19.28 1.23
C LEU A 110 -3.74 -20.69 1.53
N ARG A 111 -5.05 -20.85 1.79
CA ARG A 111 -5.65 -22.16 2.05
C ARG A 111 -5.55 -23.07 0.84
N LEU A 112 -5.81 -22.53 -0.34
CA LEU A 112 -5.71 -23.26 -1.60
C LEU A 112 -4.26 -23.70 -1.86
N ALA A 113 -3.30 -22.79 -1.69
CA ALA A 113 -1.88 -23.09 -1.82
C ALA A 113 -1.44 -24.19 -0.82
N ARG A 114 -1.84 -24.10 0.45
CA ARG A 114 -1.56 -25.14 1.47
C ARG A 114 -2.20 -26.49 1.14
N ARG A 115 -3.33 -26.50 0.43
CA ARG A 115 -4.03 -27.73 0.03
C ARG A 115 -3.39 -28.41 -1.18
N PHE A 116 -2.89 -27.64 -2.15
CA PHE A 116 -2.38 -28.17 -3.42
C PHE A 116 -0.86 -28.26 -3.50
N LEU A 117 -0.12 -27.44 -2.76
CA LEU A 117 1.33 -27.42 -2.80
C LEU A 117 1.92 -28.13 -1.56
N PRO A 118 2.85 -29.07 -1.74
CA PRO A 118 3.61 -29.62 -0.62
C PRO A 118 4.58 -28.56 -0.09
N ILE A 119 4.41 -28.14 1.17
CA ILE A 119 5.16 -27.03 1.77
C ILE A 119 6.21 -27.54 2.76
N THR A 120 7.41 -26.96 2.72
CA THR A 120 8.46 -27.26 3.71
C THR A 120 8.20 -26.55 5.04
N PRO A 121 8.52 -27.15 6.19
CA PRO A 121 8.29 -26.53 7.50
C PRO A 121 9.18 -25.31 7.76
N ASN A 122 10.39 -25.27 7.16
CA ASN A 122 11.38 -24.21 7.40
C ASN A 122 11.70 -23.42 6.13
N TYR A 123 12.24 -22.21 6.30
CA TYR A 123 12.86 -21.44 5.21
C TYR A 123 14.13 -22.12 4.71
N HIS A 124 14.33 -22.18 3.39
CA HIS A 124 15.48 -22.79 2.74
C HIS A 124 16.29 -21.74 1.98
N GLY A 125 16.81 -20.76 2.71
CA GLY A 125 17.46 -19.59 2.13
C GLY A 125 16.48 -18.76 1.30
N GLN A 126 16.97 -18.23 0.19
CA GLN A 126 16.17 -17.42 -0.74
C GLN A 126 15.39 -18.24 -1.81
N LYS A 127 15.42 -19.58 -1.74
CA LYS A 127 14.81 -20.43 -2.77
C LYS A 127 13.30 -20.48 -2.59
N PHE A 128 12.52 -20.27 -3.65
CA PHE A 128 11.06 -20.45 -3.61
C PHE A 128 10.65 -21.92 -3.64
N PHE A 129 11.40 -22.75 -4.36
CA PHE A 129 11.19 -24.19 -4.45
C PHE A 129 12.46 -24.93 -4.08
N VAL A 130 12.29 -26.06 -3.41
CA VAL A 130 13.38 -26.97 -3.07
C VAL A 130 12.98 -28.40 -3.39
N ARG A 131 13.98 -29.23 -3.68
CA ARG A 131 13.79 -30.67 -3.83
C ARG A 131 14.29 -31.34 -2.56
N LEU A 132 13.38 -31.93 -1.80
CA LEU A 132 13.67 -32.68 -0.57
C LEU A 132 13.20 -34.11 -0.76
N ASN A 133 14.07 -35.09 -0.48
CA ASN A 133 13.77 -36.52 -0.61
C ASN A 133 13.14 -36.88 -1.97
N GLY A 134 13.68 -36.32 -3.06
CA GLY A 134 13.21 -36.54 -4.43
C GLY A 134 11.93 -35.80 -4.83
N LYS A 135 11.19 -35.20 -3.89
CA LYS A 135 9.95 -34.47 -4.12
C LYS A 135 10.18 -32.97 -4.27
N PHE A 136 9.51 -32.34 -5.24
CA PHE A 136 9.47 -30.88 -5.37
C PHE A 136 8.53 -30.31 -4.31
N MET A 137 9.04 -29.38 -3.51
CA MET A 137 8.29 -28.72 -2.44
C MET A 137 8.41 -27.20 -2.55
N ALA A 138 7.32 -26.52 -2.26
CA ALA A 138 7.29 -25.06 -2.12
C ALA A 138 7.82 -24.68 -0.73
N THR A 139 8.60 -23.62 -0.66
CA THR A 139 9.05 -23.05 0.61
C THR A 139 8.00 -22.07 1.15
N PRO A 140 8.05 -21.71 2.46
CA PRO A 140 7.21 -20.65 3.00
C PRO A 140 7.35 -19.33 2.22
N LEU A 141 8.53 -19.04 1.66
CA LEU A 141 8.78 -17.84 0.85
C LEU A 141 7.91 -17.77 -0.42
N MET A 142 7.61 -18.92 -1.04
CA MET A 142 6.70 -19.00 -2.18
C MET A 142 5.27 -18.70 -1.76
N LEU A 143 4.87 -19.17 -0.59
CA LEU A 143 3.55 -18.89 -0.02
C LEU A 143 3.38 -17.39 0.24
N VAL A 144 4.39 -16.75 0.82
CA VAL A 144 4.38 -15.29 1.05
C VAL A 144 4.26 -14.54 -0.28
N LEU A 145 5.08 -14.90 -1.28
CA LEU A 145 4.99 -14.27 -2.60
C LEU A 145 3.60 -14.42 -3.22
N LEU A 146 3.02 -15.61 -3.16
CA LEU A 146 1.71 -15.91 -3.73
C LEU A 146 0.61 -15.10 -3.03
N VAL A 147 0.67 -14.98 -1.70
CA VAL A 147 -0.27 -14.14 -0.95
C VAL A 147 -0.10 -12.66 -1.29
N VAL A 148 1.14 -12.16 -1.37
CA VAL A 148 1.46 -10.78 -1.77
C VAL A 148 0.89 -10.46 -3.16
N GLU A 149 1.11 -11.34 -4.15
CA GLU A 149 0.56 -11.19 -5.51
C GLU A 149 -0.97 -11.19 -5.51
N SER A 150 -1.58 -12.10 -4.73
CA SER A 150 -3.04 -12.16 -4.62
C SER A 150 -3.63 -10.89 -4.00
N THR A 151 -2.93 -10.33 -3.02
CA THR A 151 -3.30 -9.08 -2.36
C THR A 151 -3.18 -7.90 -3.32
N ASP A 152 -2.12 -7.81 -4.14
CA ASP A 152 -2.03 -6.74 -5.16
C ASP A 152 -3.16 -6.86 -6.20
N ILE A 153 -3.53 -8.08 -6.60
CA ILE A 153 -4.70 -8.29 -7.48
C ILE A 153 -5.98 -7.74 -6.85
N VAL A 154 -6.20 -7.99 -5.56
CA VAL A 154 -7.35 -7.43 -4.84
C VAL A 154 -7.29 -5.90 -4.81
N PHE A 155 -6.12 -5.31 -4.56
CA PHE A 155 -5.94 -3.86 -4.61
C PHE A 155 -6.10 -3.26 -6.01
N ALA A 156 -5.75 -4.00 -7.05
CA ALA A 156 -5.95 -3.61 -8.43
C ALA A 156 -7.44 -3.46 -8.78
N ILE A 157 -8.32 -4.23 -8.13
CA ILE A 157 -9.78 -4.12 -8.29
C ILE A 157 -10.31 -2.78 -7.80
N ASP A 158 -9.68 -2.16 -6.81
CA ASP A 158 -10.08 -0.85 -6.28
C ASP A 158 -9.39 0.30 -7.02
N SER A 159 -8.09 0.17 -7.24
CA SER A 159 -7.24 1.24 -7.80
C SER A 159 -7.39 1.43 -9.32
N ILE A 160 -7.58 0.35 -10.10
CA ILE A 160 -7.68 0.45 -11.56
C ILE A 160 -8.99 1.11 -12.02
N PRO A 161 -10.16 0.76 -11.47
CA PRO A 161 -11.38 1.55 -11.69
C PRO A 161 -11.21 3.04 -11.36
N ALA A 162 -10.57 3.37 -10.24
CA ALA A 162 -10.38 4.75 -9.80
C ALA A 162 -9.54 5.57 -10.80
N ILE A 163 -8.45 5.00 -11.34
CA ILE A 163 -7.64 5.69 -12.36
C ILE A 163 -8.39 5.88 -13.69
N PHE A 164 -9.28 4.95 -14.06
CA PHE A 164 -10.14 5.11 -15.25
C PHE A 164 -11.14 6.27 -15.14
N ALA A 165 -11.45 6.74 -13.93
CA ALA A 165 -12.20 7.96 -13.69
C ALA A 165 -11.42 9.24 -14.05
N ILE A 166 -10.09 9.17 -14.04
CA ILE A 166 -9.19 10.28 -14.34
C ILE A 166 -8.89 10.29 -15.83
N THR A 167 -8.47 9.14 -16.37
CA THR A 167 -8.12 9.01 -17.78
C THR A 167 -8.41 7.61 -18.30
N ARG A 168 -8.84 7.53 -19.55
CA ARG A 168 -9.06 6.26 -20.29
C ARG A 168 -7.89 5.92 -21.19
N ASP A 169 -6.79 6.68 -21.09
CA ASP A 169 -5.58 6.46 -21.86
C ASP A 169 -4.73 5.37 -21.21
N PRO A 170 -4.65 4.16 -21.78
CA PRO A 170 -3.94 3.05 -21.16
C PRO A 170 -2.45 3.35 -20.96
N PHE A 171 -1.86 4.22 -21.79
CA PHE A 171 -0.45 4.62 -21.62
C PHE A 171 -0.27 5.45 -20.34
N ILE A 172 -1.15 6.43 -20.09
CA ILE A 172 -1.07 7.23 -18.86
C ILE A 172 -1.35 6.36 -17.65
N VAL A 173 -2.42 5.56 -17.70
CA VAL A 173 -2.81 4.66 -16.60
C VAL A 173 -1.64 3.74 -16.23
N PHE A 174 -1.01 3.10 -17.21
CA PHE A 174 0.10 2.19 -16.98
C PHE A 174 1.35 2.92 -16.47
N THR A 175 1.76 4.02 -17.11
CA THR A 175 2.99 4.72 -16.74
C THR A 175 2.88 5.38 -15.36
N SER A 176 1.75 6.00 -15.02
CA SER A 176 1.56 6.58 -13.68
C SER A 176 1.61 5.52 -12.59
N ASN A 177 1.05 4.34 -12.89
CA ASN A 177 0.96 3.23 -11.95
C ASN A 177 2.32 2.56 -11.73
N VAL A 178 3.05 2.27 -12.80
CA VAL A 178 4.43 1.77 -12.72
C VAL A 178 5.32 2.78 -11.97
N CYS A 179 5.22 4.07 -12.27
CA CYS A 179 5.99 5.09 -11.53
C CYS A 179 5.66 5.13 -10.03
N ALA A 180 4.39 4.91 -9.65
CA ALA A 180 3.99 4.86 -8.25
C ALA A 180 4.59 3.64 -7.52
N ILE A 181 4.57 2.47 -8.17
CA ILE A 181 5.04 1.20 -7.60
C ILE A 181 6.57 1.08 -7.61
N LEU A 182 7.29 1.59 -8.62
CA LEU A 182 8.76 1.42 -8.68
C LEU A 182 9.50 2.01 -7.46
N GLY A 183 8.86 2.92 -6.71
CA GLY A 183 9.36 3.43 -5.44
C GLY A 183 9.14 2.55 -4.21
N LEU A 184 8.40 1.43 -4.31
CA LEU A 184 8.01 0.59 -3.16
C LEU A 184 9.22 0.06 -2.39
N ARG A 185 10.31 -0.30 -3.08
CA ARG A 185 11.52 -0.86 -2.44
C ARG A 185 12.14 0.10 -1.44
N ALA A 186 12.25 1.38 -1.79
CA ALA A 186 12.77 2.41 -0.91
C ALA A 186 11.73 2.81 0.15
N LEU A 187 10.45 2.82 -0.23
CA LEU A 187 9.37 3.22 0.66
C LEU A 187 9.11 2.19 1.75
N TYR A 188 9.23 0.89 1.49
CA TYR A 188 9.02 -0.15 2.50
C TYR A 188 9.91 0.06 3.75
N PHE A 189 11.20 0.33 3.53
CA PHE A 189 12.14 0.56 4.63
C PHE A 189 11.82 1.84 5.42
N VAL A 190 11.38 2.89 4.73
CA VAL A 190 10.97 4.15 5.35
C VAL A 190 9.63 3.98 6.10
N LEU A 191 8.68 3.26 5.52
CA LEU A 191 7.34 3.07 6.07
C LEU A 191 7.34 2.14 7.28
N GLU A 192 8.16 1.09 7.31
CA GLU A 192 8.27 0.18 8.47
C GLU A 192 8.65 0.94 9.75
N GLY A 193 9.50 1.96 9.65
CA GLY A 193 9.84 2.85 10.77
C GLY A 193 8.80 3.94 11.05
N MET A 194 7.90 4.21 10.10
CA MET A 194 6.94 5.32 10.13
C MET A 194 5.47 4.85 10.22
N ILE A 195 5.20 3.56 10.49
CA ILE A 195 3.84 2.99 10.52
C ILE A 195 2.91 3.82 11.43
N ARG A 196 3.43 4.34 12.55
CA ARG A 196 2.67 5.17 13.50
C ARG A 196 2.26 6.55 12.96
N LEU A 197 2.98 7.08 11.97
CA LEU A 197 2.75 8.42 11.40
C LEU A 197 1.60 8.47 10.39
N PHE A 198 1.01 7.33 9.99
CA PHE A 198 -0.03 7.27 8.95
C PHE A 198 -1.43 6.96 9.50
N ARG A 199 -1.69 7.30 10.77
CA ARG A 199 -2.93 6.95 11.46
C ARG A 199 -4.21 7.37 10.75
N TYR A 200 -4.23 8.50 10.04
CA TYR A 200 -5.44 8.98 9.34
C TYR A 200 -5.43 8.72 7.82
N LEU A 201 -4.46 7.93 7.33
CA LEU A 201 -4.27 7.74 5.89
C LEU A 201 -5.46 7.03 5.25
N ASP A 202 -5.98 5.99 5.91
CA ASP A 202 -7.11 5.20 5.44
C ASP A 202 -8.37 6.05 5.28
N GLU A 203 -8.62 6.98 6.20
CA GLU A 203 -9.74 7.93 6.12
C GLU A 203 -9.57 8.90 4.95
N GLY A 204 -8.36 9.40 4.72
CA GLY A 204 -8.05 10.25 3.57
C GLY A 204 -8.27 9.51 2.24
N LEU A 205 -7.77 8.28 2.15
CA LEU A 205 -7.94 7.41 0.97
C LEU A 205 -9.40 7.10 0.71
N ALA A 206 -10.18 6.81 1.75
CA ALA A 206 -11.59 6.54 1.62
C ALA A 206 -12.37 7.74 1.04
N VAL A 207 -12.09 8.95 1.54
CA VAL A 207 -12.70 10.19 1.02
C VAL A 207 -12.36 10.38 -0.46
N ILE A 208 -11.11 10.12 -0.83
CA ILE A 208 -10.65 10.17 -2.23
C ILE A 208 -11.39 9.15 -3.09
N LEU A 209 -11.50 7.89 -2.64
CA LEU A 209 -12.18 6.82 -3.37
C LEU A 209 -13.66 7.15 -3.55
N VAL A 210 -14.38 7.53 -2.49
CA VAL A 210 -15.79 7.92 -2.59
C VAL A 210 -15.98 9.08 -3.57
N PHE A 211 -15.15 10.12 -3.50
CA PHE A 211 -15.20 11.23 -4.44
C PHE A 211 -14.97 10.78 -5.90
N ILE A 212 -13.95 9.95 -6.14
CA ILE A 212 -13.64 9.43 -7.46
C ILE A 212 -14.79 8.56 -7.99
N GLY A 213 -15.35 7.68 -7.16
CA GLY A 213 -16.47 6.84 -7.54
C GLY A 213 -17.72 7.66 -7.86
N VAL A 214 -18.04 8.70 -7.07
CA VAL A 214 -19.12 9.65 -7.39
C VAL A 214 -18.85 10.36 -8.71
N LYS A 215 -17.61 10.81 -8.96
CA LYS A 215 -17.22 11.40 -10.25
C LYS A 215 -17.49 10.44 -11.42
N MET A 216 -17.26 9.13 -11.25
CA MET A 216 -17.57 8.13 -12.27
C MET A 216 -19.07 8.00 -12.52
N LEU A 217 -19.88 7.97 -11.45
CA LEU A 217 -21.34 7.85 -11.55
C LEU A 217 -22.01 9.07 -12.18
N VAL A 218 -21.41 10.25 -12.05
CA VAL A 218 -21.97 11.48 -12.62
C VAL A 218 -21.37 11.79 -14.00
N SER A 219 -20.42 10.98 -14.50
CA SER A 219 -19.59 11.32 -15.66
C SER A 219 -20.33 11.56 -16.98
N GLU A 220 -21.54 11.01 -17.17
CA GLU A 220 -22.37 11.27 -18.35
C GLU A 220 -23.22 12.55 -18.23
N PHE A 221 -23.57 12.97 -17.00
CA PHE A 221 -24.38 14.17 -16.75
C PHE A 221 -23.51 15.41 -16.54
N TYR A 222 -22.38 15.27 -15.85
CA TYR A 222 -21.48 16.37 -15.54
C TYR A 222 -20.02 15.90 -15.53
N LYS A 223 -19.22 16.50 -16.42
CA LYS A 223 -17.79 16.19 -16.53
C LYS A 223 -17.00 17.05 -15.55
N ILE A 224 -16.70 16.51 -14.37
CA ILE A 224 -15.82 17.16 -13.39
C ILE A 224 -14.42 17.31 -14.01
N PRO A 225 -13.88 18.55 -14.13
CA PRO A 225 -12.57 18.77 -14.71
C PRO A 225 -11.46 18.06 -13.94
N THR A 226 -10.44 17.56 -14.65
CA THR A 226 -9.33 16.81 -14.04
C THR A 226 -8.55 17.66 -13.02
N TRP A 227 -8.42 18.97 -13.24
CA TRP A 227 -7.75 19.86 -12.28
C TRP A 227 -8.51 19.97 -10.95
N VAL A 228 -9.85 19.95 -10.96
CA VAL A 228 -10.67 19.94 -9.73
C VAL A 228 -10.43 18.65 -8.96
N ALA A 229 -10.43 17.51 -9.67
CA ALA A 229 -10.14 16.22 -9.06
C ALA A 229 -8.72 16.17 -8.48
N LEU A 230 -7.73 16.72 -9.19
CA LEU A 230 -6.37 16.84 -8.71
C LEU A 230 -6.28 17.69 -7.43
N SER A 231 -6.88 18.88 -7.44
CA SER A 231 -6.88 19.78 -6.30
C SER A 231 -7.56 19.14 -5.09
N PHE A 232 -8.67 18.43 -5.31
CA PHE A 232 -9.36 17.69 -4.25
C PHE A 232 -8.47 16.60 -3.65
N VAL A 233 -7.90 15.73 -4.49
CA VAL A 233 -7.00 14.65 -4.03
C VAL A 233 -5.81 15.22 -3.28
N ALA A 234 -5.15 16.25 -3.83
CA ALA A 234 -4.01 16.88 -3.20
C ALA A 234 -4.36 17.53 -1.85
N ALA A 235 -5.53 18.20 -1.75
CA ALA A 235 -5.99 18.81 -0.51
C ALA A 235 -6.29 17.76 0.56
N VAL A 236 -7.00 16.68 0.22
CA VAL A 236 -7.30 15.60 1.17
C VAL A 236 -6.01 14.95 1.67
N LEU A 237 -5.08 14.59 0.77
CA LEU A 237 -3.79 14.02 1.19
C LEU A 237 -3.00 14.97 2.08
N ALA A 238 -2.93 16.27 1.74
CA ALA A 238 -2.23 17.26 2.54
C ALA A 238 -2.82 17.40 3.94
N ILE A 239 -4.15 17.48 4.06
CA ILE A 239 -4.86 17.56 5.34
C ILE A 239 -4.62 16.30 6.16
N THR A 240 -4.78 15.13 5.56
CA THR A 240 -4.59 13.83 6.22
C THR A 240 -3.17 13.67 6.75
N ILE A 241 -2.15 14.01 5.95
CA ILE A 241 -0.75 13.96 6.37
C ILE A 241 -0.52 14.96 7.51
N ALA A 242 -1.00 16.21 7.39
CA ALA A 242 -0.85 17.23 8.42
C ALA A 242 -1.48 16.80 9.76
N LEU A 243 -2.71 16.27 9.73
CA LEU A 243 -3.39 15.76 10.92
C LEU A 243 -2.64 14.59 11.55
N SER A 244 -2.10 13.68 10.74
CA SER A 244 -1.35 12.52 11.23
C SER A 244 -0.03 12.94 11.88
N LEU A 245 0.70 13.90 11.29
CA LEU A 245 1.93 14.45 11.88
C LEU A 245 1.66 15.23 13.18
N MET A 246 0.57 16.01 13.22
CA MET A 246 0.19 16.77 14.42
C MET A 246 -0.22 15.86 15.58
N ALA A 247 -0.89 14.76 15.27
CA ALA A 247 -1.28 13.74 16.23
C ALA A 247 -0.08 13.05 16.87
N GLU A 248 0.85 12.54 16.05
CA GLU A 248 2.07 11.88 16.51
C GLU A 248 2.87 12.82 17.44
N ARG A 249 3.03 14.09 17.04
CA ARG A 249 3.74 15.09 17.86
C ARG A 249 3.06 15.31 19.21
N ARG A 250 1.72 15.30 19.26
CA ARG A 250 0.97 15.46 20.52
C ARG A 250 1.16 14.25 21.44
N GLU A 251 1.20 13.05 20.89
CA GLU A 251 1.41 11.82 21.66
C GLU A 251 2.83 11.77 22.24
N GLN A 252 3.86 12.11 21.45
CA GLN A 252 5.24 12.20 21.94
C GLN A 252 5.40 13.24 23.05
N VAL A 253 4.78 14.41 22.92
CA VAL A 253 4.78 15.44 23.98
C VAL A 253 4.05 14.96 25.23
N ARG A 254 2.95 14.21 25.09
CA ARG A 254 2.20 13.66 26.22
C ARG A 254 2.98 12.56 26.93
N ALA A 255 3.66 11.68 26.19
CA ALA A 255 4.53 10.64 26.73
C ALA A 255 5.70 11.25 27.52
N GLY A 256 6.40 12.24 26.96
CA GLY A 256 7.50 12.92 27.64
C GLY A 256 7.06 13.68 28.91
N LYS A 257 5.85 14.24 28.93
CA LYS A 257 5.26 14.84 30.15
C LYS A 257 4.91 13.79 31.21
N LEU A 258 4.45 12.61 30.80
CA LEU A 258 4.13 11.51 31.71
C LEU A 258 5.40 10.91 32.31
N GLU A 259 6.44 10.69 31.51
CA GLU A 259 7.76 10.24 31.98
C GLU A 259 8.39 11.24 32.96
N ALA A 260 8.29 12.54 32.68
CA ALA A 260 8.77 13.59 33.58
C ALA A 260 7.97 13.68 34.91
N GLN A 261 6.71 13.24 34.92
CA GLN A 261 5.90 13.15 36.15
C GLN A 261 6.17 11.88 36.95
N ILE A 262 6.48 10.77 36.28
CA ILE A 262 6.77 9.47 36.91
C ILE A 262 8.20 9.43 37.45
N ASN A 263 9.16 10.11 36.81
CA ASN A 263 10.55 10.19 37.27
C ASN A 263 11.05 11.64 37.36
N PRO A 264 10.77 12.36 38.45
CA PRO A 264 11.14 13.76 38.61
C PRO A 264 12.65 13.99 38.80
N ASN A 265 13.47 12.95 39.02
CA ASN A 265 14.90 13.10 39.23
C ASN A 265 15.75 11.94 38.66
N PRO A 266 16.05 11.91 37.35
CA PRO A 266 16.89 10.86 36.75
C PRO A 266 18.40 11.05 36.98
N LYS A 267 18.84 12.07 37.74
CA LYS A 267 20.25 12.50 37.79
C LYS A 267 21.07 12.00 38.98
N GLU A 268 20.52 11.22 39.91
CA GLU A 268 21.27 10.80 41.11
C GLU A 268 21.82 9.36 41.09
N GLU A 269 21.38 8.46 40.22
CA GLU A 269 21.84 7.05 40.25
C GLU A 269 23.23 6.81 39.61
N GLY A 270 23.85 7.83 39.00
CA GLY A 270 25.11 7.68 38.25
C GLY A 270 26.42 7.96 39.00
N LYS A 271 26.40 8.40 40.27
CA LYS A 271 27.62 8.86 40.98
C LYS A 271 28.10 8.01 42.17
N GLY A 272 27.52 6.83 42.40
CA GLY A 272 27.83 5.99 43.57
C GLY A 272 28.88 4.88 43.37
N LYS A 273 29.33 4.57 42.15
CA LYS A 273 30.21 3.41 41.88
C LYS A 273 31.51 3.81 41.19
N SER A 274 32.37 4.57 41.87
CA SER A 274 33.75 4.76 41.39
C SER A 274 34.79 4.98 42.49
N SER A 275 34.50 4.63 43.74
CA SER A 275 35.45 4.76 44.85
C SER A 275 35.59 3.48 45.66
N GLU A 276 35.89 2.36 45.00
CA GLU A 276 36.36 1.16 45.69
C GLU A 276 37.19 0.30 44.74
N LYS A 277 38.41 0.76 44.43
CA LYS A 277 39.56 -0.04 43.95
C LYS A 277 40.78 0.86 43.73
N ALA A 278 41.43 1.23 44.82
CA ALA A 278 42.83 1.64 44.83
C ALA A 278 43.35 1.69 46.27
N ASN A 279 43.99 0.61 46.75
CA ASN A 279 45.25 0.70 47.51
C ASN A 279 45.88 -0.69 47.69
N PRO A 280 47.19 -0.77 48.00
CA PRO A 280 48.21 -1.42 47.18
C PRO A 280 48.52 -2.87 47.60
#